data_AF-A0A139SRB3-F1
#
_entry.id   AF-A0A139SRB3-F1
#
_cell.length_a   1.000
_cell.length_b   1.000
_cell.length_c   1.000
_cell.angle_alpha   90.00
_cell.angle_beta   90.00
_cell.angle_gamma   90.00
#
_symmetry.space_group_name_H-M   'P 1'
#
loop_
_entity.id
_entity.type
_entity.pdbx_description
1 polymer ?
#
loop_
_entity_poly.entity_id
_entity_poly.type
_entity_poly.pdbx_seq_one_letter_code
_entity_poly.pdbx_strand_id
1 'polypeptide(L)'
;MNHTPIPPDAAAVRRYLLDLQARICCELAEEDGGADFGRDEWSRDEARSETSALSGDRHRSAGGDKCASLGGGTAQNPTLSGGGLTRVLSEGAVFEKAGVGFSHVHGTALPPSATAQRPELAGKAWEAMGVSLVIHPRNPYVPTSHANVRFFCTHDQANTQAASGGASSERPTDTRQISQPQTAAAASTWWVAGGFDLTPYYGFEEDCVHWHRTAHDAVAPFGPDLYPRFKNACDDYFFLKHRNEPRGIGGLFFDDFNALGFEQSFALLRSVGDAFLRAYRPIVARRKATPYGERERQFQLLRRGRYAEFNLVWDRGTQFGLQSGGRTESILMSLPPLARWDYAWTPKPGSPEAALTEHFLPKRDWLADHTVAALAATTQE
;
A
#
# COMPACT_ATOMS: atom_id res chain seq x y z
N MET A 1 -13.03 33.16 -10.96
CA MET A 1 -11.60 33.11 -11.33
C MET A 1 -11.36 31.73 -11.92
N ASN A 2 -10.90 31.64 -13.17
CA ASN A 2 -10.53 30.36 -13.78
C ASN A 2 -9.25 29.88 -13.09
N HIS A 3 -9.38 29.04 -12.07
CA HIS A 3 -8.23 28.34 -11.50
C HIS A 3 -7.79 27.28 -12.51
N THR A 4 -6.73 27.57 -13.26
CA THR A 4 -6.00 26.54 -13.99
C THR A 4 -5.59 25.45 -12.99
N PRO A 5 -5.96 24.18 -13.19
CA PRO A 5 -5.59 23.11 -12.27
C PRO A 5 -4.06 23.06 -12.14
N ILE A 6 -3.56 23.14 -10.91
CA ILE A 6 -2.13 22.97 -10.63
C ILE A 6 -1.80 21.50 -10.93
N PRO A 7 -0.81 21.20 -11.79
CA PRO A 7 -0.40 19.83 -12.06
C PRO A 7 0.18 19.17 -10.80
N PRO A 8 0.09 17.84 -10.65
CA PRO A 8 0.63 17.17 -9.49
C PRO A 8 2.17 17.31 -9.41
N ASP A 9 2.68 17.62 -8.22
CA ASP A 9 4.12 17.65 -7.92
C ASP A 9 4.59 16.29 -7.38
N ALA A 10 4.88 15.36 -8.29
CA ALA A 10 5.39 14.03 -7.97
C ALA A 10 6.73 14.08 -7.20
N ALA A 11 7.56 15.09 -7.44
CA ALA A 11 8.84 15.24 -6.75
C ALA A 11 8.66 15.60 -5.26
N ALA A 12 7.68 16.45 -4.94
CA ALA A 12 7.32 16.75 -3.55
C ALA A 12 6.78 15.51 -2.83
N VAL A 13 5.93 14.72 -3.49
CA VAL A 13 5.42 13.46 -2.94
C VAL A 13 6.56 12.49 -2.64
N ARG A 14 7.49 12.31 -3.59
CA ARG A 14 8.66 11.43 -3.44
C ARG A 14 9.52 11.83 -2.23
N ARG A 15 9.80 13.13 -2.07
CA ARG A 15 10.58 13.64 -0.92
C ARG A 15 9.89 13.32 0.41
N TYR A 16 8.58 13.56 0.49
CA TYR A 16 7.80 13.23 1.68
C TYR A 16 7.84 11.73 2.00
N LEU A 17 7.64 10.86 1.01
CA LEU A 17 7.60 9.41 1.20
C LEU A 17 8.93 8.84 1.71
N LEU A 18 10.07 9.32 1.18
CA LEU A 18 11.40 8.93 1.66
C LEU A 18 11.64 9.39 3.10
N ASP A 19 11.26 10.63 3.43
CA ASP A 19 11.32 11.16 4.80
C ASP A 19 10.42 10.37 5.76
N LEU A 20 9.19 10.06 5.34
CA LEU A 20 8.24 9.26 6.13
C LEU A 20 8.81 7.86 6.44
N GLN A 21 9.36 7.17 5.43
CA GLN A 21 10.02 5.87 5.65
C GLN A 21 11.16 6.01 6.66
N ALA A 22 12.00 7.04 6.53
CA ALA A 22 13.13 7.26 7.41
C ALA A 22 12.68 7.47 8.86
N ARG A 23 11.69 8.34 9.09
CA ARG A 23 11.10 8.59 10.43
C ARG A 23 10.47 7.35 11.02
N ILE A 24 9.67 6.60 10.25
CA ILE A 24 9.04 5.36 10.73
C ILE A 24 10.08 4.36 11.19
N CYS A 25 11.11 4.08 10.39
CA CYS A 25 12.16 3.15 10.78
C CYS A 25 12.95 3.63 12.00
N CYS A 26 13.24 4.93 12.10
CA CYS A 26 13.96 5.51 13.24
C CYS A 26 13.18 5.30 14.54
N GLU A 27 11.91 5.68 14.55
CA GLU A 27 11.07 5.64 15.75
C GLU A 27 10.74 4.20 16.16
N LEU A 28 10.57 3.29 15.20
CA LEU A 28 10.40 1.87 15.51
C LEU A 28 11.70 1.22 16.00
N ALA A 29 12.86 1.60 15.44
CA ALA A 29 14.15 1.12 15.95
C ALA A 29 14.34 1.53 17.42
N GLU A 30 13.99 2.77 17.78
CA GLU A 30 14.03 3.24 19.16
C GLU A 30 13.09 2.45 20.08
N GLU A 31 11.85 2.19 19.64
CA GLU A 31 10.90 1.36 20.41
C GLU A 31 11.39 -0.06 20.66
N ASP A 32 12.18 -0.62 19.73
CA ASP A 32 12.79 -1.95 19.81
C ASP A 32 14.06 -2.00 20.67
N GLY A 33 14.57 -0.85 21.14
CA GLY A 33 15.81 -0.76 21.91
C GLY A 33 17.06 -0.49 21.05
N GLY A 34 16.89 0.08 19.85
CA GLY A 34 17.97 0.51 18.96
C GLY A 34 18.34 -0.48 17.86
N ALA A 35 17.46 -1.45 17.54
CA ALA A 35 17.70 -2.40 16.46
C ALA A 35 17.72 -1.73 15.08
N ASP A 36 18.64 -2.14 14.21
CA ASP A 36 18.77 -1.54 12.88
C ASP A 36 17.80 -2.16 11.87
N PHE A 37 17.25 -1.31 11.01
CA PHE A 37 16.49 -1.73 9.83
C PHE A 37 17.47 -1.94 8.68
N GLY A 38 17.79 -3.20 8.40
CA GLY A 38 18.60 -3.60 7.25
C GLY A 38 18.07 -2.98 5.96
N ARG A 39 18.97 -2.40 5.17
CA ARG A 39 18.66 -1.64 3.96
C ARG A 39 18.94 -2.46 2.72
N ASP A 40 17.98 -2.46 1.82
CA ASP A 40 18.03 -3.21 0.56
C ASP A 40 17.51 -2.31 -0.57
N GLU A 41 18.46 -1.68 -1.28
CA GLU A 41 18.20 -0.82 -2.43
C GLU A 41 18.17 -1.68 -3.70
N TRP A 42 17.15 -1.45 -4.53
CA TRP A 42 16.95 -2.24 -5.74
C TRP A 42 16.45 -1.38 -6.89
N SER A 43 16.88 -1.73 -8.10
CA SER A 43 16.43 -1.13 -9.36
C SER A 43 15.71 -2.17 -10.23
N ARG A 44 14.87 -1.67 -11.13
CA ARG A 44 14.39 -2.38 -12.31
C ARG A 44 15.15 -1.84 -13.50
N ASP A 45 16.01 -2.67 -14.08
CA ASP A 45 16.62 -2.33 -15.36
C ASP A 45 15.55 -2.38 -16.45
N GLU A 46 15.52 -1.36 -17.32
CA GLU A 46 14.78 -1.43 -18.58
C GLU A 46 15.27 -2.65 -19.34
N ALA A 47 14.39 -3.62 -19.57
CA ALA A 47 14.67 -4.95 -20.08
C ALA A 47 16.00 -5.07 -20.85
N ARG A 48 16.97 -5.81 -20.28
CA ARG A 48 18.02 -6.45 -21.09
C ARG A 48 17.30 -7.29 -22.14
N SER A 49 17.42 -6.87 -23.39
CA SER A 49 17.09 -7.67 -24.57
C SER A 49 17.60 -9.09 -24.35
N GLU A 50 16.70 -10.07 -24.42
CA GLU A 50 17.04 -11.49 -24.49
C GLU A 50 17.85 -11.77 -25.77
N THR A 51 19.16 -11.55 -25.72
CA THR A 51 20.11 -12.03 -26.73
C THR A 51 21.42 -12.47 -26.06
N SER A 52 21.35 -13.34 -25.05
CA SER A 52 22.54 -14.06 -24.57
C SER A 52 22.18 -15.30 -23.76
N ALA A 53 21.55 -16.28 -24.42
CA ALA A 53 21.40 -17.63 -23.86
C ALA A 53 21.36 -18.68 -24.98
N LEU A 54 22.32 -18.64 -25.90
CA LEU A 54 22.61 -19.77 -26.80
C LEU A 54 24.13 -19.90 -26.96
N SER A 55 24.79 -20.42 -25.93
CA SER A 55 26.02 -21.20 -26.07
C SER A 55 26.08 -22.17 -24.90
N GLY A 56 25.66 -23.40 -25.16
CA GLY A 56 25.53 -24.46 -24.17
C GLY A 56 25.07 -25.72 -24.86
N ASP A 57 26.05 -26.57 -25.17
CA ASP A 57 25.99 -27.85 -25.87
C ASP A 57 24.70 -28.68 -25.67
N ARG A 58 24.10 -29.12 -26.77
CA ARG A 58 23.11 -30.21 -26.77
C ARG A 58 23.52 -31.33 -27.71
N HIS A 59 23.90 -32.45 -27.10
CA HIS A 59 23.99 -33.76 -27.71
C HIS A 59 22.66 -34.14 -28.37
N ARG A 60 22.73 -34.61 -29.62
CA ARG A 60 21.59 -35.03 -30.44
C ARG A 60 21.06 -36.39 -30.01
N SER A 61 19.74 -36.51 -29.92
CA SER A 61 19.01 -37.73 -30.27
C SER A 61 17.71 -37.34 -30.99
N ALA A 62 17.38 -38.09 -32.03
CA ALA A 62 16.39 -37.79 -33.04
C ALA A 62 14.97 -38.21 -32.63
N GLY A 63 13.99 -37.44 -33.08
CA GLY A 63 12.56 -37.75 -33.00
C GLY A 63 11.78 -36.58 -33.57
N GLY A 64 11.36 -36.70 -34.83
CA GLY A 64 10.64 -35.65 -35.53
C GLY A 64 9.20 -35.55 -35.08
N ASP A 65 8.69 -34.33 -34.99
CA ASP A 65 7.31 -34.03 -35.37
C ASP A 65 7.19 -32.56 -35.79
N LYS A 66 6.59 -32.38 -36.97
CA LYS A 66 6.28 -31.09 -37.57
C LYS A 66 5.05 -30.53 -36.87
N CYS A 67 5.18 -29.43 -36.13
CA CYS A 67 4.05 -28.57 -35.81
C CYS A 67 4.31 -27.16 -36.33
N ALA A 68 3.35 -26.69 -37.14
CA ALA A 68 3.41 -25.47 -37.90
C ALA A 68 3.51 -24.22 -37.00
N SER A 69 4.35 -23.29 -37.43
CA SER A 69 4.51 -21.96 -36.88
C SER A 69 3.24 -21.13 -37.07
N LEU A 70 2.49 -20.92 -35.98
CA LEU A 70 1.60 -19.77 -35.86
C LEU A 70 2.42 -18.63 -35.27
N GLY A 71 2.75 -17.65 -36.12
CA GLY A 71 3.39 -16.40 -35.74
C GLY A 71 2.46 -15.59 -34.86
N GLY A 72 2.55 -15.78 -33.54
CA GLY A 72 2.03 -14.82 -32.57
C GLY A 72 3.01 -13.66 -32.48
N GLY A 73 2.60 -12.48 -32.95
CA GLY A 73 3.32 -11.25 -32.70
C GLY A 73 3.51 -11.09 -31.19
N THR A 74 4.76 -11.02 -30.75
CA THR A 74 5.09 -10.69 -29.37
C THR A 74 4.65 -9.25 -29.14
N ALA A 75 3.52 -9.07 -28.47
CA ALA A 75 3.21 -7.79 -27.86
C ALA A 75 4.38 -7.47 -26.93
N GLN A 76 5.16 -6.45 -27.27
CA GLN A 76 6.25 -5.98 -26.42
C GLN A 76 5.64 -5.68 -25.06
N ASN A 77 6.07 -6.42 -24.02
CA ASN A 77 5.67 -6.11 -22.67
C ASN A 77 6.06 -4.66 -22.38
N PRO A 78 5.14 -3.82 -21.85
CA PRO A 78 5.46 -2.43 -21.55
C PRO A 78 6.68 -2.37 -20.64
N THR A 79 7.67 -1.57 -21.03
CA THR A 79 8.92 -1.42 -20.29
C THR A 79 8.63 -0.78 -18.94
N LEU A 80 8.90 -1.52 -17.86
CA LEU A 80 8.83 -1.05 -16.48
C LEU A 80 10.24 -0.68 -16.01
N SER A 81 10.37 0.48 -15.38
CA SER A 81 11.63 0.96 -14.79
C SER A 81 11.39 1.56 -13.40
N GLY A 82 12.45 2.05 -12.76
CA GLY A 82 12.41 2.62 -11.40
C GLY A 82 13.06 1.69 -10.38
N GLY A 83 12.61 1.74 -9.13
CA GLY A 83 13.23 0.99 -8.04
C GLY A 83 12.61 1.25 -6.68
N GLY A 84 13.36 0.94 -5.63
CA GLY A 84 12.91 1.16 -4.26
C GLY A 84 14.00 0.96 -3.21
N LEU A 85 13.62 1.28 -1.98
CA LEU A 85 14.41 1.02 -0.78
C LEU A 85 13.53 0.21 0.17
N THR A 86 13.86 -1.06 0.35
CA THR A 86 13.22 -1.91 1.33
C THR A 86 14.02 -1.86 2.62
N ARG A 87 13.35 -1.59 3.75
CA ARG A 87 13.96 -1.58 5.08
C ARG A 87 13.31 -2.67 5.94
N VAL A 88 14.11 -3.60 6.45
CA VAL A 88 13.61 -4.75 7.22
C VAL A 88 14.34 -4.88 8.55
N LEU A 89 13.57 -5.03 9.62
CA LEU A 89 14.04 -5.46 10.93
C LEU A 89 13.50 -6.87 11.17
N SER A 90 14.39 -7.78 11.57
CA SER A 90 14.07 -9.17 11.89
C SER A 90 14.68 -9.54 13.24
N GLU A 91 13.98 -10.37 13.99
CA GLU A 91 14.43 -10.85 15.31
C GLU A 91 14.73 -9.75 16.34
N GLY A 92 13.98 -8.65 16.28
CA GLY A 92 14.04 -7.59 17.28
C GLY A 92 13.49 -8.01 18.66
N ALA A 93 13.73 -7.16 19.65
CA ALA A 93 13.27 -7.39 21.03
C ALA A 93 11.75 -7.23 21.14
N VAL A 94 11.18 -6.26 20.43
CA VAL A 94 9.74 -5.94 20.41
C VAL A 94 9.12 -6.40 19.09
N PHE A 95 9.77 -6.10 17.96
CA PHE A 95 9.32 -6.44 16.63
C PHE A 95 10.03 -7.71 16.14
N GLU A 96 9.27 -8.80 16.05
CA GLU A 96 9.80 -10.06 15.53
C GLU A 96 10.12 -9.95 14.03
N LYS A 97 9.30 -9.20 13.29
CA LYS A 97 9.54 -8.81 11.91
C LYS A 97 8.85 -7.48 11.63
N ALA A 98 9.55 -6.53 11.03
CA ALA A 98 8.98 -5.27 10.55
C ALA A 98 9.57 -4.95 9.17
N GLY A 99 8.71 -4.72 8.19
CA GLY A 99 9.10 -4.29 6.85
C GLY A 99 8.51 -2.92 6.53
N VAL A 100 9.34 -2.01 6.04
CA VAL A 100 8.94 -0.68 5.57
C VAL A 100 9.56 -0.46 4.19
N GLY A 101 8.77 -0.60 3.14
CA GLY A 101 9.22 -0.46 1.76
C GLY A 101 8.81 0.85 1.15
N PHE A 102 9.78 1.55 0.55
CA PHE A 102 9.54 2.61 -0.40
C PHE A 102 9.74 2.06 -1.80
N SER A 103 8.84 2.41 -2.72
CA SER A 103 9.04 2.18 -4.16
C SER A 103 8.63 3.40 -4.96
N HIS A 104 9.31 3.57 -6.10
CA HIS A 104 8.98 4.54 -7.13
C HIS A 104 9.25 3.87 -8.48
N VAL A 105 8.17 3.52 -9.18
CA VAL A 105 8.20 2.77 -10.43
C VAL A 105 7.50 3.53 -11.53
N HIS A 106 7.98 3.30 -12.75
CA HIS A 106 7.54 3.99 -13.96
C HIS A 106 7.22 2.97 -15.05
N GLY A 107 6.32 3.34 -15.95
CA GLY A 107 6.03 2.55 -17.14
C GLY A 107 5.62 3.40 -18.32
N THR A 108 5.93 2.93 -19.53
CA THR A 108 5.55 3.61 -20.78
C THR A 108 4.08 3.42 -21.15
N ALA A 109 3.45 2.36 -20.65
CA ALA A 109 2.02 2.09 -20.74
C ALA A 109 1.54 1.26 -19.55
N LEU A 110 0.29 1.43 -19.13
CA LEU A 110 -0.34 0.59 -18.12
C LEU A 110 -0.67 -0.81 -18.67
N PRO A 111 -0.64 -1.87 -17.82
CA PRO A 111 -1.04 -3.20 -18.24
C PRO A 111 -2.55 -3.25 -18.55
N PRO A 112 -3.00 -4.16 -19.44
CA PRO A 112 -4.42 -4.29 -19.81
C PRO A 112 -5.37 -4.47 -18.62
N SER A 113 -4.90 -5.12 -17.54
CA SER A 113 -5.66 -5.30 -16.30
C SER A 113 -5.99 -3.98 -15.60
N ALA A 114 -5.11 -2.98 -15.67
CA ALA A 114 -5.32 -1.66 -15.09
C ALA A 114 -6.20 -0.77 -15.97
N THR A 115 -6.16 -0.95 -17.29
CA THR A 115 -6.93 -0.14 -18.25
C THR A 115 -8.33 -0.70 -18.54
N ALA A 116 -8.62 -1.95 -18.17
CA ALA A 116 -9.93 -2.57 -18.40
C ALA A 116 -11.09 -1.79 -17.75
N GLN A 117 -10.84 -1.18 -16.57
CA GLN A 117 -11.81 -0.34 -15.88
C GLN A 117 -11.58 1.16 -16.12
N ARG A 118 -10.49 1.52 -16.82
CA ARG A 118 -10.07 2.91 -17.11
C ARG A 118 -9.48 3.03 -18.52
N PRO A 119 -10.31 2.92 -19.58
CA PRO A 119 -9.84 2.97 -20.95
C PRO A 119 -9.08 4.26 -21.29
N GLU A 120 -9.40 5.36 -20.60
CA GLU A 120 -8.76 6.67 -20.74
C GLU A 120 -7.28 6.70 -20.33
N LEU A 121 -6.81 5.68 -19.61
CA LEU A 121 -5.39 5.55 -19.22
C LEU A 121 -4.57 4.69 -20.20
N ALA A 122 -5.22 4.08 -21.19
CA ALA A 122 -4.54 3.22 -22.16
C ALA A 122 -3.48 4.01 -22.95
N GLY A 123 -2.28 3.44 -23.05
CA GLY A 123 -1.16 4.03 -23.78
C GLY A 123 -0.48 5.24 -23.11
N LYS A 124 -0.95 5.68 -21.94
CA LYS A 124 -0.31 6.76 -21.20
C LYS A 124 0.92 6.25 -20.43
N ALA A 125 2.00 7.03 -20.45
CA ALA A 125 3.10 6.83 -19.53
C ALA A 125 2.62 7.12 -18.11
N TRP A 126 3.22 6.48 -17.11
CA TRP A 126 2.76 6.59 -15.74
C TRP A 126 3.90 6.42 -14.74
N GLU A 127 3.67 6.96 -13.55
CA GLU A 127 4.50 6.71 -12.37
C GLU A 127 3.64 6.41 -11.15
N ALA A 128 4.14 5.49 -10.32
CA ALA A 128 3.54 5.15 -9.04
C ALA A 128 4.63 5.13 -7.97
N MET A 129 4.35 5.74 -6.83
CA MET A 129 5.24 5.73 -5.69
C MET A 129 4.48 5.54 -4.39
N GLY A 130 5.12 4.94 -3.39
CA GLY A 130 4.47 4.78 -2.10
C GLY A 130 5.41 4.25 -1.01
N VAL A 131 4.95 4.40 0.22
CA VAL A 131 5.46 3.69 1.39
C VAL A 131 4.42 2.66 1.79
N SER A 132 4.85 1.41 1.95
CA SER A 132 4.04 0.31 2.47
C SER A 132 4.77 -0.36 3.62
N LEU A 133 4.07 -0.67 4.70
CA LEU A 133 4.66 -1.31 5.87
C LEU A 133 3.75 -2.35 6.50
N VAL A 134 4.38 -3.34 7.11
CA VAL A 134 3.73 -4.31 8.00
C VAL A 134 4.66 -4.59 9.17
N ILE A 135 4.09 -4.61 10.38
CA ILE A 135 4.82 -4.85 11.61
C ILE A 135 4.19 -6.05 12.34
N HIS A 136 5.02 -7.03 12.67
CA HIS A 136 4.68 -8.21 13.45
C HIS A 136 5.45 -8.20 14.77
N PRO A 137 4.81 -7.73 15.86
CA PRO A 137 5.41 -7.76 17.19
C PRO A 137 5.61 -9.17 17.71
N ARG A 138 6.65 -9.36 18.52
CA ARG A 138 6.93 -10.63 19.21
C ARG A 138 5.87 -10.92 20.28
N ASN A 139 5.48 -9.90 21.04
CA ASN A 139 4.50 -10.02 22.12
C ASN A 139 3.05 -10.10 21.57
N PRO A 140 2.26 -11.15 21.86
CA PRO A 140 0.86 -11.29 21.44
C PRO A 140 -0.09 -10.17 21.88
N TYR A 141 0.28 -9.39 22.88
CA TYR A 141 -0.53 -8.26 23.34
C TYR A 141 -0.28 -6.97 22.53
N VAL A 142 0.75 -6.94 21.69
CA VAL A 142 0.97 -5.86 20.73
C VAL A 142 0.36 -6.28 19.38
N PRO A 143 -0.61 -5.55 18.84
CA PRO A 143 -1.24 -5.88 17.55
C PRO A 143 -0.25 -5.83 16.39
N THR A 144 -0.47 -6.66 15.37
CA THR A 144 0.10 -6.40 14.04
C THR A 144 -0.54 -5.14 13.47
N SER A 145 0.25 -4.33 12.78
CA SER A 145 -0.25 -3.14 12.09
C SER A 145 0.25 -3.08 10.66
N HIS A 146 -0.57 -2.49 9.80
CA HIS A 146 -0.25 -2.20 8.41
C HIS A 146 -0.52 -0.72 8.11
N ALA A 147 0.29 -0.12 7.25
CA ALA A 147 0.00 1.17 6.67
C ALA A 147 0.50 1.26 5.23
N ASN A 148 -0.21 2.04 4.43
CA ASN A 148 0.16 2.34 3.06
C ASN A 148 -0.18 3.80 2.75
N VAL A 149 0.72 4.52 2.08
CA VAL A 149 0.44 5.81 1.46
C VAL A 149 1.11 5.83 0.10
N ARG A 150 0.33 6.06 -0.95
CA ARG A 150 0.80 5.99 -2.35
C ARG A 150 0.17 7.08 -3.21
N PHE A 151 0.86 7.36 -4.29
CA PHE A 151 0.50 8.34 -5.30
C PHE A 151 0.72 7.73 -6.68
N PHE A 152 -0.22 8.01 -7.58
CA PHE A 152 -0.17 7.62 -8.97
C PHE A 152 -0.45 8.84 -9.86
N CYS A 153 0.28 8.97 -10.97
CA CYS A 153 -0.10 9.86 -12.05
C CYS A 153 0.28 9.33 -13.43
N THR A 154 -0.47 9.76 -14.43
CA THR A 154 -0.12 9.59 -15.85
C THR A 154 0.54 10.84 -16.41
N HIS A 155 1.44 10.64 -17.36
CA HIS A 155 1.99 11.68 -18.21
C HIS A 155 1.44 11.49 -19.62
N ASP A 156 0.98 12.58 -20.23
CA ASP A 156 0.71 12.57 -21.66
C ASP A 156 2.05 12.46 -22.40
N GLN A 157 2.10 11.64 -23.45
CA GLN A 157 3.25 11.64 -24.33
C GLN A 157 3.31 12.99 -25.04
N ALA A 158 4.26 13.83 -24.66
CA ALA A 158 4.60 14.99 -25.48
C ALA A 158 4.93 14.46 -26.88
N ASN A 159 4.18 14.92 -27.88
CA ASN A 159 4.37 14.55 -29.27
C ASN A 159 5.81 14.88 -29.70
N THR A 160 6.74 13.92 -29.60
CA THR A 160 8.11 14.03 -30.13
C THR A 160 8.11 13.88 -31.65
N GLN A 161 7.31 14.70 -32.33
CA GLN A 161 7.36 14.94 -33.77
C GLN A 161 7.42 16.44 -34.03
N ALA A 162 8.51 17.08 -33.59
CA ALA A 162 8.85 18.44 -34.00
C ALA A 162 10.37 18.66 -33.95
N ALA A 163 11.16 17.73 -34.50
CA ALA A 163 12.60 17.95 -34.75
C ALA A 163 13.15 17.04 -35.85
N SER A 164 12.47 16.98 -37.00
CA SER A 164 13.06 16.49 -38.26
C SER A 164 12.50 17.27 -39.45
N GLY A 165 12.41 18.60 -39.31
CA GLY A 165 12.19 19.50 -40.42
C GLY A 165 13.53 20.01 -40.94
N GLY A 166 13.92 19.56 -42.13
CA GLY A 166 15.16 19.96 -42.79
C GLY A 166 15.26 21.48 -42.98
N ALA A 167 16.49 21.97 -42.92
CA ALA A 167 16.82 23.34 -43.24
C ALA A 167 16.51 23.64 -44.71
N SER A 168 15.58 24.57 -44.95
CA SER A 168 15.57 25.37 -46.17
C SER A 168 15.27 26.83 -45.83
N SER A 169 16.15 27.67 -46.36
CA SER A 169 16.18 29.12 -46.26
C SER A 169 15.04 29.74 -47.04
N GLU A 170 14.29 30.68 -46.43
CA GLU A 170 13.90 31.97 -47.03
C GLU A 170 13.13 32.87 -46.04
N ARG A 171 13.28 34.19 -46.19
CA ARG A 171 12.81 35.27 -45.28
C ARG A 171 11.58 36.02 -45.89
N PRO A 172 10.89 36.91 -45.16
CA PRO A 172 9.43 36.83 -44.98
C PRO A 172 8.65 38.03 -45.55
N THR A 173 7.38 37.82 -45.88
CA THR A 173 6.31 38.84 -45.82
C THR A 173 4.96 38.13 -45.80
N ASP A 174 4.18 38.25 -44.72
CA ASP A 174 2.81 38.80 -44.76
C ASP A 174 2.12 38.63 -43.39
N THR A 175 1.40 39.66 -42.98
CA THR A 175 0.77 39.79 -41.67
C THR A 175 -0.63 39.18 -41.74
N ARG A 176 -0.83 37.96 -41.23
CA ARG A 176 -2.17 37.42 -40.93
C ARG A 176 -2.23 36.69 -39.61
N GLN A 177 -2.93 37.33 -38.70
CA GLN A 177 -3.41 36.84 -37.42
C GLN A 177 -4.58 35.86 -37.68
N ILE A 178 -4.35 34.55 -37.60
CA ILE A 178 -5.42 33.54 -37.45
C ILE A 178 -4.94 32.41 -36.52
N SER A 179 -5.55 32.41 -35.33
CA SER A 179 -5.88 31.27 -34.47
C SER A 179 -4.77 30.28 -34.09
N GLN A 180 -4.23 30.47 -32.88
CA GLN A 180 -3.62 29.36 -32.14
C GLN A 180 -4.67 28.27 -31.92
N PRO A 181 -4.43 27.00 -32.29
CA PRO A 181 -5.08 25.92 -31.60
C PRO A 181 -4.43 25.87 -30.21
N GLN A 182 -5.12 26.43 -29.20
CA GLN A 182 -4.90 25.99 -27.83
C GLN A 182 -5.29 24.51 -27.79
N THR A 183 -4.35 23.63 -28.10
CA THR A 183 -4.43 22.25 -27.64
C THR A 183 -4.35 22.35 -26.13
N ALA A 184 -5.52 22.32 -25.48
CA ALA A 184 -5.60 22.04 -24.06
C ALA A 184 -4.78 20.77 -23.83
N ALA A 185 -3.59 20.92 -23.25
CA ALA A 185 -2.82 19.79 -22.77
C ALA A 185 -3.79 18.99 -21.89
N ALA A 186 -4.10 17.76 -22.28
CA ALA A 186 -5.06 16.97 -21.54
C ALA A 186 -4.52 16.84 -20.10
N ALA A 187 -5.36 17.10 -19.11
CA ALA A 187 -4.90 17.08 -17.73
C ALA A 187 -4.39 15.67 -17.39
N SER A 188 -3.23 15.59 -16.74
CA SER A 188 -2.71 14.33 -16.21
C SER A 188 -3.72 13.73 -15.25
N THR A 189 -4.08 12.45 -15.43
CA THR A 189 -4.89 11.74 -14.44
C THR A 189 -3.99 11.37 -13.26
N TRP A 190 -4.42 11.67 -12.04
CA TRP A 190 -3.69 11.34 -10.83
C TRP A 190 -4.66 11.03 -9.68
N TRP A 191 -4.14 10.32 -8.67
CA TRP A 191 -4.82 10.11 -7.40
C TRP A 191 -3.83 9.78 -6.29
N VAL A 192 -4.25 10.04 -5.06
CA VAL A 192 -3.64 9.51 -3.85
C VAL A 192 -4.46 8.35 -3.30
N ALA A 193 -3.79 7.45 -2.59
CA ALA A 193 -4.43 6.32 -1.95
C ALA A 193 -3.64 5.93 -0.70
N GLY A 194 -4.28 5.22 0.23
CA GLY A 194 -3.61 4.81 1.45
C GLY A 194 -4.54 4.46 2.60
N GLY A 195 -3.98 4.51 3.80
CA GLY A 195 -4.65 4.12 5.01
C GLY A 195 -3.72 3.38 5.97
N PHE A 196 -4.27 3.03 7.13
CA PHE A 196 -3.62 2.19 8.11
C PHE A 196 -4.67 1.39 8.87
N ASP A 197 -4.31 0.20 9.32
CA ASP A 197 -5.20 -0.70 10.03
C ASP A 197 -4.47 -1.48 11.13
N LEU A 198 -5.25 -1.93 12.12
CA LEU A 198 -4.75 -2.63 13.30
C LEU A 198 -5.35 -4.04 13.41
N THR A 199 -4.48 -5.02 13.63
CA THR A 199 -4.83 -6.44 13.71
C THR A 199 -4.40 -7.01 15.07
N PRO A 200 -5.25 -6.88 16.11
CA PRO A 200 -4.96 -7.42 17.43
C PRO A 200 -5.05 -8.96 17.46
N TYR A 201 -4.33 -9.55 18.41
CA TYR A 201 -4.52 -10.93 18.82
C TYR A 201 -5.36 -10.97 20.09
N TYR A 202 -4.99 -10.16 21.08
CA TYR A 202 -5.82 -9.86 22.24
C TYR A 202 -6.22 -8.39 22.17
N GLY A 203 -7.53 -8.13 22.18
CA GLY A 203 -8.08 -6.79 22.04
C GLY A 203 -8.11 -6.01 23.36
N PHE A 204 -7.91 -4.70 23.26
CA PHE A 204 -8.08 -3.74 24.35
C PHE A 204 -8.91 -2.57 23.85
N GLU A 205 -9.96 -2.21 24.58
CA GLU A 205 -10.89 -1.15 24.20
C GLU A 205 -10.20 0.20 24.04
N GLU A 206 -9.34 0.54 25.00
CA GLU A 206 -8.59 1.79 25.01
C GLU A 206 -7.58 1.90 23.84
N ASP A 207 -7.11 0.76 23.31
CA ASP A 207 -6.26 0.74 22.12
C ASP A 207 -7.09 0.96 20.86
N CYS A 208 -8.27 0.33 20.77
CA CYS A 208 -9.18 0.47 19.64
C CYS A 208 -9.71 1.91 19.53
N VAL A 209 -10.14 2.50 20.66
CA VAL A 209 -10.60 3.89 20.72
C VAL A 209 -9.47 4.86 20.37
N HIS A 210 -8.26 4.68 20.93
CA HIS A 210 -7.09 5.51 20.61
C HIS A 210 -6.75 5.46 19.11
N TRP A 211 -6.73 4.26 18.54
CA TRP A 211 -6.43 4.04 17.12
C TRP A 211 -7.42 4.77 16.22
N HIS A 212 -8.72 4.57 16.46
CA HIS A 212 -9.80 5.16 15.66
C HIS A 212 -9.94 6.66 15.88
N ARG A 213 -9.63 7.18 17.08
CA ARG A 213 -9.61 8.63 17.34
C ARG A 213 -8.47 9.30 16.59
N THR A 214 -7.28 8.69 16.60
CA THR A 214 -6.14 9.19 15.83
C THR A 214 -6.43 9.16 14.32
N ALA A 215 -7.11 8.12 13.84
CA ALA A 215 -7.59 8.03 12.45
C ALA A 215 -8.60 9.12 12.09
N HIS A 216 -9.58 9.37 12.95
CA HIS A 216 -10.55 10.45 12.78
C HIS A 216 -9.86 11.80 12.68
N ASP A 217 -8.99 12.13 13.64
CA ASP A 217 -8.32 13.42 13.73
C ASP A 217 -7.36 13.66 12.55
N ALA A 218 -6.82 12.59 11.96
CA ALA A 218 -5.97 12.68 10.78
C ALA A 218 -6.72 13.17 9.52
N VAL A 219 -8.02 12.90 9.42
CA VAL A 219 -8.82 13.22 8.22
C VAL A 219 -9.85 14.31 8.44
N ALA A 220 -10.19 14.62 9.70
CA ALA A 220 -11.17 15.64 10.08
C ALA A 220 -10.92 17.03 9.43
N PRO A 221 -9.67 17.53 9.30
CA PRO A 221 -9.41 18.82 8.65
C PRO A 221 -9.80 18.88 7.16
N PHE A 222 -10.00 17.73 6.51
CA PHE A 222 -10.22 17.61 5.07
C PHE A 222 -11.68 17.34 4.70
N GLY A 223 -12.52 17.04 5.69
CA GLY A 223 -13.95 16.81 5.50
C GLY A 223 -14.53 15.93 6.61
N PRO A 224 -15.71 16.29 7.17
CA PRO A 224 -16.32 15.53 8.27
C PRO A 224 -16.82 14.14 7.83
N ASP A 225 -17.03 13.93 6.53
CA ASP A 225 -17.48 12.66 5.95
C ASP A 225 -16.32 11.69 5.67
N LEU A 226 -15.07 12.14 5.71
CA LEU A 226 -13.94 11.33 5.28
C LEU A 226 -13.63 10.18 6.25
N TYR A 227 -13.68 10.41 7.56
CA TYR A 227 -13.49 9.34 8.54
C TYR A 227 -14.52 8.21 8.37
N PRO A 228 -15.85 8.45 8.45
CA PRO A 228 -16.81 7.38 8.30
C PRO A 228 -16.72 6.69 6.94
N ARG A 229 -16.42 7.43 5.86
CA ARG A 229 -16.22 6.86 4.52
C ARG A 229 -15.00 5.92 4.47
N PHE A 230 -13.83 6.39 4.90
CA PHE A 230 -12.58 5.62 4.82
C PHE A 230 -12.52 4.49 5.83
N LYS A 231 -13.17 4.64 6.99
CA LYS A 231 -13.33 3.58 7.97
C LYS A 231 -14.21 2.47 7.43
N ASN A 232 -15.38 2.80 6.86
CA ASN A 232 -16.24 1.79 6.24
C ASN A 232 -15.54 1.07 5.08
N ALA A 233 -14.80 1.80 4.24
CA ALA A 233 -14.00 1.20 3.19
C ALA A 233 -12.91 0.26 3.74
N CYS A 234 -12.34 0.58 4.91
CA CYS A 234 -11.38 -0.28 5.60
C CYS A 234 -12.01 -1.59 6.07
N ASP A 235 -13.18 -1.51 6.70
CA ASP A 235 -13.91 -2.69 7.16
C ASP A 235 -14.29 -3.62 6.00
N ASP A 236 -14.72 -3.03 4.88
CA ASP A 236 -15.17 -3.78 3.71
C ASP A 236 -13.99 -4.38 2.92
N TYR A 237 -12.85 -3.68 2.86
CA TYR A 237 -11.65 -4.16 2.16
C TYR A 237 -10.94 -5.28 2.94
N PHE A 238 -10.71 -5.10 4.23
CA PHE A 238 -9.95 -6.03 5.07
C PHE A 238 -10.82 -7.15 5.65
N PHE A 239 -11.54 -7.84 4.78
CA PHE A 239 -12.49 -8.90 5.14
C PHE A 239 -12.14 -10.25 4.48
N LEU A 240 -11.99 -11.31 5.28
CA LEU A 240 -11.74 -12.66 4.81
C LEU A 240 -13.06 -13.33 4.45
N LYS A 241 -13.47 -13.26 3.19
CA LYS A 241 -14.78 -13.79 2.72
C LYS A 241 -14.98 -15.27 3.05
N HIS A 242 -13.95 -16.09 2.93
CA HIS A 242 -14.02 -17.54 3.20
C HIS A 242 -14.03 -17.88 4.70
N ARG A 243 -13.71 -16.92 5.58
CA ARG A 243 -13.83 -17.05 7.04
C ARG A 243 -15.03 -16.32 7.61
N ASN A 244 -15.67 -15.46 6.79
CA ASN A 244 -16.68 -14.50 7.24
C ASN A 244 -16.18 -13.67 8.44
N GLU A 245 -14.95 -13.17 8.35
CA GLU A 245 -14.24 -12.56 9.47
C GLU A 245 -13.42 -11.34 9.01
N PRO A 246 -13.50 -10.20 9.70
CA PRO A 246 -12.58 -9.08 9.49
C PRO A 246 -11.14 -9.46 9.85
N ARG A 247 -10.15 -8.91 9.12
CA ARG A 247 -8.73 -9.16 9.42
C ARG A 247 -8.34 -8.61 10.79
N GLY A 248 -8.90 -7.47 11.15
CA GLY A 248 -8.59 -6.72 12.36
C GLY A 248 -9.72 -5.75 12.72
N ILE A 249 -9.42 -4.76 13.55
CA ILE A 249 -10.39 -3.76 14.05
C ILE A 249 -10.55 -2.55 13.12
N GLY A 250 -9.92 -2.59 11.95
CA GLY A 250 -10.01 -1.55 10.92
C GLY A 250 -9.08 -0.35 11.18
N GLY A 251 -9.48 0.80 10.66
CA GLY A 251 -8.71 2.04 10.63
C GLY A 251 -9.16 2.89 9.45
N LEU A 252 -8.24 3.28 8.58
CA LEU A 252 -8.54 4.01 7.34
C LEU A 252 -8.16 3.18 6.12
N PHE A 253 -8.99 3.24 5.09
CA PHE A 253 -8.64 2.80 3.74
C PHE A 253 -9.27 3.74 2.71
N PHE A 254 -8.47 4.20 1.76
CA PHE A 254 -8.94 4.95 0.61
C PHE A 254 -8.08 4.62 -0.61
N ASP A 255 -8.72 4.68 -1.77
CA ASP A 255 -8.12 4.48 -3.07
C ASP A 255 -8.70 5.49 -4.03
N ASP A 256 -7.99 5.76 -5.13
CA ASP A 256 -8.50 6.61 -6.21
C ASP A 256 -8.98 8.00 -5.76
N PHE A 257 -8.33 8.60 -4.76
CA PHE A 257 -8.76 9.86 -4.17
C PHE A 257 -8.07 11.06 -4.84
N ASN A 258 -8.86 11.96 -5.43
CA ASN A 258 -8.40 13.22 -6.00
C ASN A 258 -9.42 14.38 -5.83
N ALA A 259 -10.43 14.19 -4.98
CA ALA A 259 -11.60 15.05 -4.88
C ALA A 259 -11.31 16.47 -4.33
N LEU A 260 -10.18 16.68 -3.65
CA LEU A 260 -9.86 17.96 -3.01
C LEU A 260 -8.91 18.85 -3.84
N GLY A 261 -8.55 18.43 -5.05
CA GLY A 261 -7.42 18.98 -5.78
C GLY A 261 -6.08 18.51 -5.18
N PHE A 262 -4.98 18.73 -5.91
CA PHE A 262 -3.70 18.08 -5.59
C PHE A 262 -3.14 18.48 -4.23
N GLU A 263 -3.08 19.79 -3.93
CA GLU A 263 -2.47 20.28 -2.69
C GLU A 263 -3.14 19.71 -1.43
N GLN A 264 -4.48 19.74 -1.39
CA GLN A 264 -5.25 19.22 -0.26
C GLN A 264 -5.24 17.69 -0.21
N SER A 265 -5.27 17.01 -1.36
CA SER A 265 -5.15 15.55 -1.43
C SER A 265 -3.77 15.08 -0.96
N PHE A 266 -2.71 15.81 -1.30
CA PHE A 266 -1.36 15.53 -0.81
C PHE A 266 -1.23 15.87 0.69
N ALA A 267 -1.84 16.95 1.17
CA ALA A 267 -1.90 17.23 2.60
C ALA A 267 -2.63 16.13 3.39
N LEU A 268 -3.73 15.58 2.85
CA LEU A 268 -4.43 14.42 3.40
C LEU A 268 -3.51 13.19 3.46
N LEU A 269 -2.82 12.87 2.35
CA LEU A 269 -1.85 11.77 2.29
C LEU A 269 -0.80 11.89 3.40
N ARG A 270 -0.25 13.11 3.59
CA ARG A 270 0.75 13.37 4.64
C ARG A 270 0.17 13.20 6.04
N SER A 271 -1.02 13.77 6.28
CA SER A 271 -1.70 13.66 7.58
C SER A 271 -1.94 12.20 7.97
N VAL A 272 -2.38 11.36 7.03
CA VAL A 272 -2.58 9.93 7.25
C VAL A 272 -1.26 9.19 7.49
N GLY A 273 -0.24 9.45 6.68
CA GLY A 273 1.08 8.82 6.85
C GLY A 273 1.72 9.17 8.20
N ASP A 274 1.67 10.44 8.61
CA ASP A 274 2.23 10.92 9.87
C ASP A 274 1.41 10.49 11.10
N ALA A 275 0.10 10.24 10.92
CA ALA A 275 -0.76 9.73 11.98
C ALA A 275 -0.44 8.29 12.40
N PHE A 276 0.15 7.47 11.52
CA PHE A 276 0.46 6.08 11.82
C PHE A 276 1.29 5.90 13.09
N LEU A 277 2.42 6.62 13.23
CA LEU A 277 3.28 6.52 14.42
C LEU A 277 2.59 7.03 15.69
N ARG A 278 1.79 8.10 15.57
CA ARG A 278 0.99 8.64 16.68
C ARG A 278 -0.08 7.64 17.15
N ALA A 279 -0.62 6.85 16.23
CA ALA A 279 -1.60 5.82 16.54
C ALA A 279 -0.92 4.57 17.13
N TYR A 280 0.17 4.10 16.54
CA TYR A 280 0.74 2.78 16.84
C TYR A 280 1.69 2.76 18.05
N ARG A 281 2.61 3.73 18.16
CA ARG A 281 3.63 3.71 19.22
C ARG A 281 3.05 3.69 20.63
N PRO A 282 2.02 4.49 20.97
CA PRO A 282 1.42 4.41 22.30
C PRO A 282 0.87 3.02 22.63
N ILE A 283 0.31 2.31 21.65
CA ILE A 283 -0.18 0.93 21.82
C ILE A 283 1.01 0.00 22.07
N VAL A 284 2.07 0.09 21.26
CA VAL A 284 3.29 -0.72 21.46
C VAL A 284 3.87 -0.48 22.86
N ALA A 285 4.03 0.77 23.27
CA ALA A 285 4.58 1.13 24.57
C ALA A 285 3.75 0.58 25.74
N ARG A 286 2.42 0.63 25.65
CA ARG A 286 1.51 0.07 26.66
C ARG A 286 1.61 -1.45 26.78
N ARG A 287 1.84 -2.16 25.67
CA ARG A 287 1.65 -3.61 25.61
C ARG A 287 2.94 -4.44 25.51
N LYS A 288 4.06 -3.84 25.09
CA LYS A 288 5.31 -4.59 24.80
C LYS A 288 5.86 -5.37 25.99
N ALA A 289 5.62 -4.90 27.21
CA ALA A 289 6.07 -5.53 28.45
C ALA A 289 5.04 -6.49 29.10
N THR A 290 3.85 -6.67 28.51
CA THR A 290 2.82 -7.54 29.09
C THR A 290 3.29 -9.00 29.09
N PRO A 291 3.31 -9.71 30.23
CA PRO A 291 3.71 -11.10 30.28
C PRO A 291 2.80 -12.00 29.43
N TYR A 292 3.38 -12.93 28.69
CA TYR A 292 2.66 -13.91 27.88
C TYR A 292 3.33 -15.28 27.98
N GLY A 293 2.55 -16.34 27.79
CA GLY A 293 3.04 -17.71 27.78
C GLY A 293 2.81 -18.39 26.44
N GLU A 294 2.98 -19.71 26.44
CA GLU A 294 2.86 -20.54 25.24
C GLU A 294 1.45 -20.49 24.65
N ARG A 295 0.41 -20.42 25.49
CA ARG A 295 -0.98 -20.34 25.04
C ARG A 295 -1.21 -19.10 24.16
N GLU A 296 -0.78 -17.93 24.65
CA GLU A 296 -0.93 -16.67 23.92
C GLU A 296 -0.11 -16.66 22.63
N ARG A 297 1.11 -17.22 22.68
CA ARG A 297 1.96 -17.34 21.50
C ARG A 297 1.33 -18.26 20.44
N GLN A 298 0.77 -19.41 20.83
CA GLN A 298 0.14 -20.31 19.88
C GLN A 298 -1.10 -19.69 19.24
N PHE A 299 -1.90 -18.94 20.00
CA PHE A 299 -3.02 -18.20 19.43
C PHE A 299 -2.55 -17.09 18.47
N GLN A 300 -1.48 -16.36 18.82
CA GLN A 300 -0.87 -15.37 17.93
C GLN A 300 -0.47 -16.00 16.58
N LEU A 301 0.19 -17.16 16.59
CA LEU A 301 0.61 -17.85 15.37
C LEU A 301 -0.59 -18.30 14.52
N LEU A 302 -1.67 -18.74 15.17
CA LEU A 302 -2.92 -19.09 14.50
C LEU A 302 -3.57 -17.88 13.82
N ARG A 303 -3.63 -16.75 14.53
CA ARG A 303 -4.16 -15.48 13.99
C ARG A 303 -3.28 -14.89 12.89
N ARG A 304 -1.95 -15.06 12.98
CA ARG A 304 -1.01 -14.76 11.88
C ARG A 304 -1.28 -15.61 10.64
N GLY A 305 -1.80 -16.83 10.80
CA GLY A 305 -2.31 -17.63 9.69
C GLY A 305 -3.45 -16.93 8.94
N ARG A 306 -4.38 -16.28 9.64
CA ARG A 306 -5.44 -15.46 9.01
C ARG A 306 -4.87 -14.26 8.27
N TYR A 307 -3.84 -13.62 8.83
CA TYR A 307 -3.16 -12.51 8.16
C TYR A 307 -2.53 -12.96 6.83
N ALA A 308 -1.85 -14.11 6.82
CA ALA A 308 -1.30 -14.70 5.61
C ALA A 308 -2.40 -15.11 4.61
N GLU A 309 -3.51 -15.69 5.07
CA GLU A 309 -4.68 -15.99 4.22
C GLU A 309 -5.19 -14.74 3.51
N PHE A 310 -5.33 -13.61 4.22
CA PHE A 310 -5.78 -12.37 3.60
C PHE A 310 -4.79 -11.87 2.54
N ASN A 311 -3.51 -11.76 2.87
CA ASN A 311 -2.52 -11.18 1.96
C ASN A 311 -2.34 -12.03 0.69
N LEU A 312 -2.40 -13.36 0.79
CA LEU A 312 -2.21 -14.24 -0.36
C LEU A 312 -3.47 -14.40 -1.22
N VAL A 313 -4.66 -14.37 -0.62
CA VAL A 313 -5.92 -14.70 -1.32
C VAL A 313 -6.74 -13.46 -1.70
N TRP A 314 -6.69 -12.39 -0.91
CA TRP A 314 -7.62 -11.25 -1.06
C TRP A 314 -6.95 -9.91 -1.31
N ASP A 315 -5.71 -9.71 -0.86
CA ASP A 315 -5.04 -8.42 -1.01
C ASP A 315 -4.70 -8.13 -2.48
N ARG A 316 -5.36 -7.12 -3.05
CA ARG A 316 -5.18 -6.70 -4.45
C ARG A 316 -3.74 -6.24 -4.71
N GLY A 317 -3.11 -5.58 -3.75
CA GLY A 317 -1.74 -5.08 -3.88
C GLY A 317 -0.72 -6.21 -4.01
N THR A 318 -0.82 -7.22 -3.15
CA THR A 318 0.02 -8.43 -3.19
C THR A 318 -0.16 -9.21 -4.48
N GLN A 319 -1.42 -9.45 -4.90
CA GLN A 319 -1.70 -10.18 -6.14
C GLN A 319 -1.18 -9.45 -7.37
N PHE A 320 -1.46 -8.15 -7.49
CA PHE A 320 -0.97 -7.34 -8.59
C PHE A 320 0.55 -7.36 -8.64
N GLY A 321 1.22 -7.13 -7.51
CA GLY A 321 2.68 -7.15 -7.43
C GLY A 321 3.28 -8.47 -7.89
N LEU A 322 2.76 -9.61 -7.44
CA LEU A 322 3.29 -10.92 -7.85
C LEU A 322 3.03 -11.21 -9.33
N GLN A 323 1.84 -10.88 -9.83
CA GLN A 323 1.44 -11.13 -11.23
C GLN A 323 2.14 -10.19 -12.22
N SER A 324 2.54 -8.99 -11.79
CA SER A 324 3.22 -8.00 -12.64
C SER A 324 4.75 -8.10 -12.61
N GLY A 325 5.32 -9.20 -12.13
CA GLY A 325 6.77 -9.36 -11.99
C GLY A 325 7.38 -8.40 -10.97
N GLY A 326 6.65 -8.11 -9.90
CA GLY A 326 7.07 -7.40 -8.69
C GLY A 326 8.33 -7.95 -8.05
N ARG A 327 8.99 -7.17 -7.18
CA ARG A 327 10.08 -7.71 -6.35
C ARG A 327 9.48 -8.55 -5.23
N THR A 328 9.47 -9.88 -5.41
CA THR A 328 8.78 -10.84 -4.53
C THR A 328 9.12 -10.66 -3.06
N GLU A 329 10.40 -10.54 -2.70
CA GLU A 329 10.82 -10.38 -1.30
C GLU A 329 10.29 -9.07 -0.66
N SER A 330 10.21 -7.99 -1.44
CA SER A 330 9.62 -6.73 -0.96
C SER A 330 8.09 -6.83 -0.79
N ILE A 331 7.41 -7.61 -1.65
CA ILE A 331 5.96 -7.79 -1.59
C ILE A 331 5.58 -8.70 -0.42
N LEU A 332 6.27 -9.82 -0.27
CA LEU A 332 6.00 -10.83 0.74
C LEU A 332 6.64 -10.51 2.10
N MET A 333 7.33 -9.36 2.25
CA MET A 333 7.73 -8.88 3.58
C MET A 333 6.54 -8.71 4.53
N SER A 334 5.34 -8.51 3.96
CA SER A 334 4.07 -8.44 4.67
C SER A 334 3.66 -9.74 5.37
N LEU A 335 4.24 -10.88 5.02
CA LEU A 335 3.94 -12.15 5.67
C LEU A 335 4.62 -12.23 7.05
N PRO A 336 3.94 -12.82 8.06
CA PRO A 336 4.52 -13.01 9.37
C PRO A 336 5.74 -13.95 9.32
N PRO A 337 6.67 -13.84 10.28
CA PRO A 337 7.85 -14.73 10.33
C PRO A 337 7.44 -16.19 10.58
N LEU A 338 6.39 -16.41 11.36
CA LEU A 338 5.80 -17.71 11.65
C LEU A 338 4.27 -17.60 11.69
N ALA A 339 3.61 -18.64 11.19
CA ALA A 339 2.15 -18.80 11.25
C ALA A 339 1.81 -20.29 11.45
N ARG A 340 0.63 -20.55 12.01
CA ARG A 340 0.11 -21.89 12.30
C ARG A 340 -1.29 -22.05 11.72
N TRP A 341 -1.58 -23.26 11.25
CA TRP A 341 -2.93 -23.66 10.84
C TRP A 341 -3.31 -24.98 11.52
N ASP A 342 -4.44 -24.95 12.21
CA ASP A 342 -5.02 -26.11 12.88
C ASP A 342 -6.36 -26.46 12.26
N TYR A 343 -6.58 -27.76 12.04
CA TYR A 343 -7.86 -28.26 11.54
C TYR A 343 -8.97 -28.04 12.58
N ALA A 344 -10.08 -27.45 12.14
CA ALA A 344 -11.30 -27.24 12.94
C ALA A 344 -11.08 -26.56 14.32
N TRP A 345 -10.02 -25.76 14.46
CA TRP A 345 -9.77 -25.03 15.70
C TRP A 345 -10.86 -24.00 15.98
N THR A 346 -11.33 -23.97 17.22
CA THR A 346 -12.26 -22.97 17.76
C THR A 346 -11.79 -22.52 19.14
N PRO A 347 -11.93 -21.23 19.48
CA PRO A 347 -11.56 -20.76 20.82
C PRO A 347 -12.53 -21.33 21.85
N LYS A 348 -12.06 -21.53 23.09
CA LYS A 348 -12.93 -21.90 24.20
C LYS A 348 -13.92 -20.75 24.47
N PRO A 349 -15.23 -20.99 24.59
CA PRO A 349 -16.19 -19.94 24.92
C PRO A 349 -15.81 -19.19 26.21
N GLY A 350 -16.00 -17.87 26.22
CA GLY A 350 -15.64 -17.01 27.35
C GLY A 350 -14.12 -16.81 27.58
N SER A 351 -13.28 -17.32 26.68
CA SER A 351 -11.83 -17.05 26.72
C SER A 351 -11.48 -15.70 26.10
N PRO A 352 -10.31 -15.11 26.44
CA PRO A 352 -9.80 -13.93 25.74
C PRO A 352 -9.63 -14.14 24.22
N GLU A 353 -9.36 -15.37 23.78
CA GLU A 353 -9.28 -15.73 22.36
C GLU A 353 -10.63 -15.67 21.66
N ALA A 354 -11.71 -16.09 22.34
CA ALA A 354 -13.07 -15.98 21.82
C ALA A 354 -13.52 -14.51 21.74
N ALA A 355 -13.15 -13.71 22.74
CA ALA A 355 -13.47 -12.28 22.79
C ALA A 355 -12.95 -11.52 21.56
N LEU A 356 -11.80 -11.92 20.98
CA LEU A 356 -11.31 -11.32 19.73
C LEU A 356 -12.38 -11.38 18.64
N THR A 357 -12.87 -12.58 18.31
CA THR A 357 -13.82 -12.79 17.21
C THR A 357 -15.25 -12.37 17.54
N GLU A 358 -15.63 -12.45 18.82
CA GLU A 358 -17.00 -12.16 19.27
C GLU A 358 -17.25 -10.67 19.52
N HIS A 359 -16.22 -9.93 19.93
CA HIS A 359 -16.38 -8.56 20.42
C HIS A 359 -15.51 -7.53 19.67
N PHE A 360 -14.25 -7.86 19.36
CA PHE A 360 -13.32 -6.89 18.76
C PHE A 360 -13.38 -6.85 17.24
N LEU A 361 -13.37 -8.01 16.57
CA LEU A 361 -13.36 -8.04 15.10
C LEU A 361 -14.67 -7.59 14.44
N PRO A 362 -15.88 -7.84 14.98
CA PRO A 362 -17.12 -7.39 14.33
C PRO A 362 -17.13 -5.89 14.03
N LYS A 363 -17.62 -5.53 12.84
CA LYS A 363 -17.73 -4.14 12.38
C LYS A 363 -18.56 -3.31 13.37
N ARG A 364 -17.94 -2.26 13.94
CA ARG A 364 -18.60 -1.34 14.89
C ARG A 364 -18.04 0.06 14.87
N ASP A 365 -18.73 1.02 15.48
CA ASP A 365 -18.25 2.39 15.64
C ASP A 365 -17.56 2.56 17.01
N TRP A 366 -16.24 2.42 17.00
CA TRP A 366 -15.40 2.56 18.20
C TRP A 366 -15.51 3.93 18.88
N LEU A 367 -15.91 5.00 18.16
CA LEU A 367 -15.98 6.34 18.72
C LEU A 367 -17.37 6.65 19.29
N ALA A 368 -18.44 6.20 18.62
CA ALA A 368 -19.79 6.36 19.13
C ALA A 368 -20.06 5.48 20.36
N ASP A 369 -19.65 4.20 20.32
CA ASP A 369 -19.89 3.24 21.40
C ASP A 369 -19.25 3.71 22.73
N HIS A 370 -18.04 4.26 22.66
CA HIS A 370 -17.33 4.77 23.84
C HIS A 370 -17.98 6.04 24.42
N THR A 371 -18.53 6.91 23.57
CA THR A 371 -19.21 8.13 24.04
C THR A 371 -20.47 7.79 24.84
N VAL A 372 -21.23 6.79 24.38
CA VAL A 372 -22.43 6.30 25.10
C VAL A 372 -22.05 5.64 26.42
N ALA A 373 -21.01 4.80 26.44
CA ALA A 373 -20.54 4.15 27.66
C ALA A 373 -20.05 5.15 28.72
N ALA A 374 -19.30 6.19 28.30
CA ALA A 374 -18.83 7.24 29.19
C ALA A 374 -19.99 8.02 29.81
N LEU A 375 -21.00 8.40 29.01
CA LEU A 375 -22.19 9.10 29.50
C LEU A 375 -23.01 8.25 30.49
N ALA A 376 -23.14 6.94 30.23
CA ALA A 376 -23.83 6.02 31.13
C ALA A 376 -23.13 5.89 32.49
N ALA A 377 -21.79 5.91 32.52
CA ALA A 377 -21.01 5.86 33.76
C ALA A 377 -21.17 7.14 34.60
N THR A 378 -21.20 8.32 33.98
CA THR A 378 -21.36 9.62 34.68
C THR A 378 -22.79 9.84 35.22
N THR A 379 -23.77 9.05 34.79
CA THR A 379 -25.16 9.15 35.27
C THR A 379 -25.44 8.19 36.44
N GLN A 380 -24.47 7.35 36.83
CA GLN A 380 -24.57 6.41 37.94
C GLN A 380 -23.80 6.86 39.21
N GLU A 381 -23.13 8.02 39.17
CA GLU A 381 -22.61 8.76 40.32
C GLU A 381 -23.56 9.91 40.69
#